data_AF-A0A6B2G594-F1
#
_entry.id   AF-A0A6B2G594-F1
#
_cell.length_a   1.000
_cell.length_b   1.000
_cell.length_c   1.000
_cell.angle_alpha   90.00
_cell.angle_beta   90.00
_cell.angle_gamma   90.00
#
_symmetry.space_group_name_H-M   'P 1'
#
loop_
_entity.id
_entity.type
_entity.pdbx_description
1 polymer ?
#
loop_
_entity_poly.entity_id
_entity_poly.type
_entity_poly.pdbx_seq_one_letter_code
_entity_poly.pdbx_strand_id
1 'polypeptide(L)'
;NSIRNMETCGILAGTTIEDHYIITHLLIPKQTGSADSCCCNNEEDLFTYQIANDLITLGWIHTHPSQSCFMSSIDLHTQYGYQCLLPESIAIVISIKYKSSAVYGLTNHGLRILANCTKTGFHQHDNSKEIFHKSLHTIISHEARIKTVDMR
;
A
#
# COMPACT_ATOMS: atom_id res chain seq x y z
N ASN A 1 -2.45 -17.47 -2.46
CA ASN A 1 -1.13 -17.05 -1.95
C ASN A 1 -1.01 -17.18 -0.45
N SER A 2 -1.89 -16.59 0.36
CA SER A 2 -1.74 -16.58 1.83
C SER A 2 -1.74 -17.96 2.51
N ILE A 3 -2.49 -18.95 2.01
CA ILE A 3 -2.43 -20.36 2.50
C ILE A 3 -1.04 -20.98 2.28
N ARG A 4 -0.32 -20.52 1.26
CA ARG A 4 1.06 -20.93 0.94
C ARG A 4 2.09 -20.04 1.65
N ASN A 5 1.67 -19.22 2.62
CA ASN A 5 2.50 -18.22 3.29
C ASN A 5 3.20 -17.26 2.31
N MET A 6 2.47 -16.82 1.27
CA MET A 6 2.94 -15.81 0.32
C MET A 6 2.06 -14.58 0.41
N GLU A 7 2.68 -13.40 0.40
CA GLU A 7 2.00 -12.12 0.37
C GLU A 7 1.22 -11.93 -0.93
N THR A 8 0.30 -10.98 -0.90
CA THR A 8 -0.46 -10.52 -2.07
C THR A 8 -0.67 -9.03 -1.90
N CYS A 9 -0.40 -8.29 -2.95
CA CYS A 9 -0.53 -6.85 -3.01
C CYS A 9 -1.61 -6.43 -4.02
N GLY A 10 -2.16 -5.25 -3.83
CA GLY A 10 -3.15 -4.62 -4.71
C GLY A 10 -3.04 -3.11 -4.63
N ILE A 11 -3.54 -2.44 -5.68
CA ILE A 11 -3.53 -1.00 -5.80
C ILE A 11 -4.90 -0.45 -5.42
N LEU A 12 -4.90 0.56 -4.56
CA LEU A 12 -6.10 1.30 -4.18
C LEU A 12 -6.27 2.41 -5.21
N ALA A 13 -7.35 2.34 -5.98
CA ALA A 13 -7.64 3.32 -7.02
C ALA A 13 -9.01 3.98 -6.76
N GLY A 14 -9.15 5.22 -7.18
CA GLY A 14 -10.33 6.00 -6.84
C GLY A 14 -10.44 7.30 -7.59
N THR A 15 -11.34 8.14 -7.10
CA THR A 15 -11.65 9.45 -7.67
C THR A 15 -11.65 10.52 -6.56
N THR A 16 -11.71 11.78 -6.97
CA THR A 16 -11.83 12.91 -6.04
C THR A 16 -13.25 13.47 -6.11
N ILE A 17 -13.89 13.68 -4.96
CA ILE A 17 -15.18 14.34 -4.82
C ILE A 17 -15.05 15.42 -3.76
N GLU A 18 -15.33 16.68 -4.10
CA GLU A 18 -15.35 17.81 -3.16
C GLU A 18 -14.12 17.84 -2.23
N ASP A 19 -12.92 17.81 -2.84
CA ASP A 19 -11.61 17.79 -2.17
C ASP A 19 -11.30 16.55 -1.30
N HIS A 20 -12.12 15.50 -1.39
CA HIS A 20 -11.87 14.23 -0.73
C HIS A 20 -11.51 13.15 -1.75
N TYR A 21 -10.46 12.39 -1.45
CA TYR A 21 -10.14 11.17 -2.19
C TYR A 21 -11.02 10.02 -1.71
N ILE A 22 -11.70 9.36 -2.65
CA ILE A 22 -12.57 8.23 -2.38
C ILE A 22 -12.02 7.02 -3.11
N ILE A 23 -11.60 6.01 -2.35
CA ILE A 23 -11.22 4.72 -2.89
C ILE A 23 -12.49 4.01 -3.37
N THR A 24 -12.54 3.68 -4.65
CA THR A 24 -13.70 2.99 -5.27
C THR A 24 -13.31 1.66 -5.89
N HIS A 25 -12.01 1.44 -6.14
CA HIS A 25 -11.49 0.27 -6.81
C HIS A 25 -10.32 -0.35 -6.05
N LEU A 26 -10.29 -1.69 -6.05
CA LEU A 26 -9.14 -2.49 -5.68
C LEU A 26 -8.66 -3.24 -6.92
N LEU A 27 -7.50 -2.85 -7.43
CA LEU A 27 -6.88 -3.49 -8.59
C LEU A 27 -5.86 -4.51 -8.10
N ILE A 28 -5.99 -5.79 -8.49
CA ILE A 28 -5.05 -6.84 -8.14
C ILE A 28 -4.21 -7.13 -9.38
N PRO A 29 -3.00 -6.56 -9.51
CA PRO A 29 -2.18 -6.75 -10.69
C PRO A 29 -1.58 -8.15 -10.72
N LYS A 30 -1.06 -8.54 -11.88
CA LYS A 30 -0.06 -9.62 -11.97
C LYS A 30 1.06 -9.30 -11.00
N GLN A 31 1.52 -10.27 -10.24
CA GLN A 31 2.45 -10.01 -9.14
C GLN A 31 3.23 -11.26 -8.77
N THR A 32 4.43 -11.05 -8.24
CA THR A 32 5.26 -12.10 -7.66
C THR A 32 5.37 -11.83 -6.16
N GLY A 33 4.81 -12.71 -5.33
CA GLY A 33 4.86 -12.62 -3.87
C GLY A 33 5.83 -13.62 -3.26
N SER A 34 6.60 -13.19 -2.26
CA SER A 34 7.34 -14.02 -1.32
C SER A 34 6.62 -14.07 0.04
N ALA A 35 7.26 -14.61 1.07
CA ALA A 35 6.67 -14.65 2.42
C ALA A 35 6.70 -13.28 3.14
N ASP A 36 7.44 -12.33 2.61
CA ASP A 36 7.86 -11.08 3.24
C ASP A 36 7.90 -9.87 2.28
N SER A 37 7.50 -10.06 1.02
CA SER A 37 7.41 -8.99 0.02
C SER A 37 6.47 -9.36 -1.13
N CYS A 38 6.00 -8.34 -1.87
CA CYS A 38 5.24 -8.50 -3.09
C CYS A 38 5.66 -7.46 -4.13
N CYS A 39 5.92 -7.89 -5.36
CA CYS A 39 6.25 -7.00 -6.48
C CYS A 39 5.14 -7.07 -7.53
N CYS A 40 4.63 -5.90 -7.91
CA CYS A 40 3.70 -5.77 -9.04
C CYS A 40 4.47 -6.00 -10.34
N ASN A 41 3.85 -6.74 -11.27
CA ASN A 41 4.33 -6.98 -12.62
C ASN A 41 3.33 -6.38 -13.61
N ASN A 42 3.80 -6.01 -14.80
CA ASN A 42 2.95 -5.54 -15.89
C ASN A 42 2.11 -4.29 -15.55
N GLU A 43 2.76 -3.26 -15.03
CA GLU A 43 2.13 -1.99 -14.62
C GLU A 43 1.40 -1.26 -15.76
N GLU A 44 1.68 -1.58 -17.03
CA GLU A 44 0.98 -1.03 -18.20
C GLU A 44 -0.51 -1.41 -18.22
N ASP A 45 -0.87 -2.64 -17.84
CA ASP A 45 -2.28 -3.08 -17.78
C ASP A 45 -3.04 -2.28 -16.71
N LEU A 46 -2.38 -2.05 -15.56
CA LEU A 46 -2.92 -1.29 -14.45
C LEU A 46 -3.17 0.17 -14.86
N PHE A 47 -2.15 0.80 -15.47
CA PHE A 47 -2.24 2.17 -15.96
C PHE A 47 -3.32 2.34 -17.04
N THR A 48 -3.38 1.42 -17.99
CA THR A 48 -4.41 1.41 -19.05
C THR A 48 -5.81 1.32 -18.46
N TYR A 49 -6.03 0.41 -17.50
CA TYR A 49 -7.33 0.28 -16.84
C TYR A 49 -7.70 1.55 -16.06
N GLN A 50 -6.73 2.15 -15.35
CA GLN A 50 -6.96 3.37 -14.59
C GLN A 50 -7.38 4.54 -15.47
N ILE A 51 -6.67 4.78 -16.59
CA ILE A 51 -7.04 5.83 -17.55
C ILE A 51 -8.43 5.58 -18.12
N ALA A 52 -8.72 4.36 -18.57
CA ALA A 52 -10.00 4.05 -19.20
C ALA A 52 -11.21 4.22 -18.26
N ASN A 53 -10.99 4.29 -16.94
CA ASN A 53 -12.03 4.43 -15.93
C ASN A 53 -11.89 5.74 -15.11
N ASP A 54 -11.05 6.68 -15.55
CA ASP A 54 -10.78 7.96 -14.87
C ASP A 54 -10.36 7.79 -13.39
N LEU A 55 -9.50 6.80 -13.11
CA LEU A 55 -9.06 6.46 -11.76
C LEU A 55 -7.63 6.94 -11.48
N ILE A 56 -7.42 7.49 -10.29
CA ILE A 56 -6.10 7.81 -9.75
C ILE A 56 -5.67 6.81 -8.69
N THR A 57 -4.36 6.65 -8.53
CA THR A 57 -3.79 5.79 -7.50
C THR A 57 -3.76 6.51 -6.16
N LEU A 58 -4.41 5.93 -5.15
CA LEU A 58 -4.57 6.50 -3.81
C LEU A 58 -3.77 5.76 -2.75
N GLY A 59 -3.07 4.70 -3.15
CA GLY A 59 -2.25 3.88 -2.27
C GLY A 59 -2.26 2.43 -2.66
N TRP A 60 -1.95 1.57 -1.70
CA TRP A 60 -1.82 0.14 -1.92
C TRP A 60 -2.20 -0.65 -0.68
N ILE A 61 -2.44 -1.94 -0.88
CA ILE A 61 -2.81 -2.88 0.16
C ILE A 61 -1.99 -4.15 0.00
N HIS A 62 -1.53 -4.73 1.10
CA HIS A 62 -0.93 -6.06 1.09
C HIS A 62 -1.29 -6.89 2.32
N THR A 63 -1.04 -8.19 2.22
CA THR A 63 -1.29 -9.15 3.29
C THR A 63 0.00 -9.57 3.97
N HIS A 64 0.01 -9.57 5.30
CA HIS A 64 0.95 -10.32 6.13
C HIS A 64 0.30 -11.67 6.51
N PRO A 65 0.73 -12.81 5.93
CA PRO A 65 0.10 -14.10 6.21
C PRO A 65 0.30 -14.55 7.67
N SER A 66 1.52 -14.41 8.20
CA SER A 66 1.90 -14.92 9.52
C SER A 66 2.23 -13.85 10.56
N GLN A 67 2.45 -12.60 10.13
CA GLN A 67 2.90 -11.50 10.98
C GLN A 67 1.74 -10.54 11.33
N SER A 68 1.92 -9.72 12.37
CA SER A 68 1.01 -8.63 12.71
C SER A 68 1.05 -7.50 11.67
N CYS A 69 0.15 -6.53 11.76
CA CYS A 69 0.22 -5.32 10.93
C CYS A 69 1.38 -4.42 11.40
N PHE A 70 2.32 -4.13 10.51
CA PHE A 70 3.38 -3.14 10.63
C PHE A 70 3.92 -2.83 9.22
N MET A 71 4.80 -1.84 9.09
CA MET A 71 5.50 -1.56 7.83
C MET A 71 6.92 -2.13 7.88
N SER A 72 7.22 -3.10 7.03
CA SER A 72 8.56 -3.65 6.83
C SER A 72 9.48 -2.62 6.16
N SER A 73 10.80 -2.87 6.12
CA SER A 73 11.73 -1.99 5.40
C SER A 73 11.38 -1.83 3.92
N ILE A 74 10.93 -2.91 3.28
CA ILE A 74 10.47 -2.87 1.88
C ILE A 74 9.21 -2.04 1.78
N ASP A 75 8.23 -2.26 2.68
CA ASP A 75 6.97 -1.52 2.67
C ASP A 75 7.19 -0.01 2.85
N LEU A 76 8.16 0.38 3.69
CA LEU A 76 8.54 1.77 3.89
C LEU A 76 9.03 2.42 2.59
N HIS A 77 9.91 1.74 1.86
CA HIS A 77 10.43 2.23 0.58
C HIS A 77 9.36 2.26 -0.51
N THR A 78 8.49 1.26 -0.56
CA THR A 78 7.33 1.24 -1.45
C THR A 78 6.42 2.43 -1.14
N GLN A 79 6.00 2.58 0.11
CA GLN A 79 5.11 3.67 0.54
C GLN A 79 5.74 5.05 0.34
N TYR A 80 7.06 5.19 0.48
CA TYR A 80 7.77 6.42 0.17
C TYR A 80 7.55 6.85 -1.28
N GLY A 81 7.69 5.93 -2.24
CA GLY A 81 7.43 6.20 -3.65
C GLY A 81 6.01 6.73 -3.88
N TYR A 82 5.00 6.09 -3.26
CA TYR A 82 3.61 6.54 -3.36
C TYR A 82 3.40 7.92 -2.72
N GLN A 83 3.92 8.17 -1.52
CA GLN A 83 3.72 9.46 -0.82
C GLN A 83 4.53 10.62 -1.41
N CYS A 84 5.59 10.35 -2.19
CA CYS A 84 6.25 11.37 -2.98
C CYS A 84 5.38 11.87 -4.14
N LEU A 85 4.54 11.01 -4.71
CA LEU A 85 3.64 11.37 -5.80
C LEU A 85 2.32 11.94 -5.29
N LEU A 86 1.80 11.40 -4.19
CA LEU A 86 0.56 11.83 -3.55
C LEU A 86 0.73 11.81 -2.02
N PRO A 87 0.89 12.97 -1.35
CA PRO A 87 1.13 13.03 0.10
C PRO A 87 0.09 12.27 0.94
N GLU A 88 -1.17 12.24 0.48
CA GLU A 88 -2.30 11.57 1.10
C GLU A 88 -2.34 10.05 0.88
N SER A 89 -1.43 9.49 0.08
CA SER A 89 -1.39 8.06 -0.23
C SER A 89 -1.23 7.21 1.04
N ILE A 90 -1.94 6.08 1.10
CA ILE A 90 -1.94 5.16 2.25
C ILE A 90 -1.45 3.76 1.91
N ALA A 91 -0.90 3.08 2.92
CA ALA A 91 -0.62 1.64 2.87
C ALA A 91 -1.58 0.90 3.82
N ILE A 92 -2.35 -0.04 3.30
CA ILE A 92 -3.20 -0.92 4.11
C ILE A 92 -2.50 -2.27 4.30
N VAL A 93 -2.34 -2.69 5.55
CA VAL A 93 -1.74 -3.99 5.89
C VAL A 93 -2.82 -4.87 6.51
N ILE A 94 -3.07 -6.02 5.89
CA ILE A 94 -3.99 -7.04 6.43
C ILE A 94 -3.17 -8.17 7.04
N SER A 95 -3.31 -8.36 8.35
CA SER A 95 -2.76 -9.53 9.04
C SER A 95 -3.77 -10.68 9.03
N ILE A 96 -3.46 -11.76 8.31
CA ILE A 96 -4.35 -12.91 8.17
C ILE A 96 -4.41 -13.71 9.48
N LYS A 97 -3.25 -14.04 10.06
CA LYS A 97 -3.16 -14.80 11.32
C LYS A 97 -3.86 -14.10 12.48
N TYR A 98 -3.70 -12.78 12.59
CA TYR A 98 -4.24 -12.01 13.71
C TYR A 98 -5.62 -11.41 13.40
N LYS A 99 -6.18 -11.65 12.20
CA LYS A 99 -7.48 -11.15 11.73
C LYS A 99 -7.63 -9.64 11.97
N SER A 100 -6.59 -8.89 11.67
CA SER A 100 -6.53 -7.45 11.90
C SER A 100 -6.09 -6.71 10.64
N SER A 101 -6.45 -5.44 10.57
CA SER A 101 -6.03 -4.53 9.50
C SER A 101 -5.59 -3.21 10.09
N ALA A 102 -4.62 -2.56 9.46
CA ALA A 102 -4.20 -1.21 9.80
C ALA A 102 -3.91 -0.40 8.55
N VAL A 103 -4.13 0.90 8.65
CA VAL A 103 -3.83 1.87 7.60
C VAL A 103 -2.67 2.74 8.07
N TYR A 104 -1.64 2.86 7.25
CA TYR A 104 -0.41 3.58 7.59
C TYR A 104 -0.08 4.67 6.58
N GLY A 105 0.68 5.65 7.07
CA GLY A 105 1.42 6.63 6.27
C GLY A 105 2.80 6.87 6.89
N LEU A 106 3.71 7.48 6.14
CA LEU A 106 5.03 7.89 6.59
C LEU A 106 4.96 9.23 7.30
N THR A 107 5.76 9.37 8.36
CA THR A 107 5.94 10.66 9.02
C THR A 107 6.82 11.57 8.15
N ASN A 108 6.76 12.88 8.37
CA ASN A 108 7.68 13.84 7.75
C ASN A 108 9.16 13.50 8.04
N HIS A 109 9.44 12.85 9.18
CA HIS A 109 10.78 12.37 9.48
C HIS A 109 11.14 11.12 8.67
N GLY A 110 10.22 10.16 8.56
CA GLY A 110 10.40 8.96 7.75
C GLY A 110 10.63 9.27 6.27
N LEU A 111 9.87 10.22 5.69
CA LEU A 111 10.09 10.70 4.33
C LEU A 111 11.53 11.21 4.12
N ARG A 112 12.09 11.96 5.09
CA ARG A 112 13.47 12.46 5.01
C ARG A 112 14.52 11.35 5.16
N ILE A 113 14.28 10.36 6.02
CA ILE A 113 15.19 9.21 6.16
C ILE A 113 15.23 8.43 4.85
N LEU A 114 14.06 8.10 4.31
CA LEU A 114 13.93 7.25 3.12
C LEU A 114 14.46 7.96 1.87
N ALA A 115 14.24 9.27 1.74
CA ALA A 115 14.80 10.07 0.65
C ALA A 115 16.34 10.04 0.58
N ASN A 116 17.03 9.85 1.71
CA ASN A 116 18.48 9.79 1.78
C ASN A 116 19.03 8.36 1.84
N CYS A 117 18.18 7.33 1.80
CA CYS A 117 18.61 5.95 1.88
C CYS A 117 18.97 5.41 0.50
N THR A 118 20.18 4.85 0.36
CA THR A 118 20.67 4.22 -0.87
C THR A 118 20.82 2.70 -0.76
N LYS A 119 20.39 2.11 0.36
CA LYS A 119 20.48 0.68 0.62
C LYS A 119 19.39 -0.08 -0.14
N THR A 120 19.74 -1.24 -0.69
CA THR A 120 18.82 -2.14 -1.41
C THR A 120 18.53 -3.39 -0.59
N GLY A 121 17.38 -4.02 -0.84
CA GLY A 121 16.96 -5.23 -0.11
C GLY A 121 16.60 -4.94 1.36
N PHE A 122 16.49 -6.00 2.16
CA PHE A 122 16.12 -5.85 3.58
C PHE A 122 17.25 -5.22 4.40
N HIS A 123 16.94 -4.06 5.01
CA HIS A 123 17.84 -3.37 5.94
C HIS A 123 17.06 -2.63 7.02
N GLN A 124 17.71 -2.35 8.14
CA GLN A 124 17.11 -1.57 9.21
C GLN A 124 17.34 -0.07 9.00
N HIS A 125 16.33 0.72 9.37
CA HIS A 125 16.40 2.17 9.49
C HIS A 125 16.53 2.55 10.96
N ASP A 126 17.09 3.73 11.23
CA ASP A 126 17.17 4.24 12.59
C ASP A 126 15.76 4.52 13.15
N ASN A 127 15.43 3.87 14.26
CA ASN A 127 14.14 3.99 14.94
C ASN A 127 14.17 5.01 16.09
N SER A 128 15.17 5.92 16.13
CA SER A 128 15.25 6.98 17.12
C SER A 128 14.00 7.89 17.15
N LYS A 129 13.27 7.95 16.05
CA LYS A 129 11.91 8.52 15.94
C LYS A 129 11.05 7.64 15.04
N GLU A 130 9.73 7.74 15.18
CA GLU A 130 8.78 6.97 14.38
C GLU A 130 8.87 7.36 12.88
N ILE A 131 9.13 6.36 12.03
CA ILE A 131 9.23 6.52 10.57
C ILE A 131 7.85 6.51 9.92
N PHE A 132 6.91 5.75 10.48
CA PHE A 132 5.54 5.61 9.99
C PHE A 132 4.55 5.74 11.16
N HIS A 133 3.30 6.05 10.84
CA HIS A 133 2.21 6.20 11.81
C HIS A 133 0.93 5.59 11.26
N LYS A 134 -0.05 5.29 12.13
CA LYS A 134 -1.41 5.01 11.68
C LYS A 134 -1.98 6.25 10.99
N SER A 135 -2.64 6.07 9.85
CA SER A 135 -3.19 7.19 9.08
C SER A 135 -4.09 8.07 9.96
N LEU A 136 -3.92 9.39 9.82
CA LEU A 136 -4.65 10.40 10.59
C LEU A 136 -5.79 11.04 9.78
N HIS A 137 -5.80 10.81 8.46
CA HIS A 137 -6.71 11.45 7.50
C HIS A 137 -7.63 10.45 6.80
N THR A 138 -7.64 9.18 7.22
CA THR A 138 -8.49 8.13 6.63
C THR A 138 -9.76 7.93 7.44
N ILE A 139 -10.90 7.90 6.75
CA ILE A 139 -12.20 7.55 7.31
C ILE A 139 -12.63 6.20 6.73
N ILE A 140 -12.99 5.24 7.57
CA ILE A 140 -13.47 3.93 7.14
C ILE A 140 -15.00 3.93 7.16
N SER A 141 -15.62 3.87 5.98
CA SER A 141 -17.07 3.69 5.84
C SER A 141 -17.42 2.24 5.58
N HIS A 142 -18.43 1.72 6.29
CA HIS A 142 -18.94 0.36 6.10
C HIS A 142 -19.96 0.28 4.94
N GLU A 143 -20.38 1.42 4.42
CA GLU A 143 -21.32 1.54 3.30
C GLU A 143 -20.60 1.70 1.95
N ALA A 144 -19.29 1.95 1.99
CA ALA A 144 -18.48 2.12 0.80
C ALA A 144 -18.49 0.85 -0.06
N ARG A 145 -18.83 1.00 -1.34
CA ARG A 145 -18.79 -0.10 -2.31
C ARG A 145 -17.46 -0.04 -3.06
N ILE A 146 -16.68 -1.11 -2.95
CA ILE A 146 -15.41 -1.25 -3.65
C ILE A 146 -15.58 -2.25 -4.80
N LYS A 147 -15.19 -1.85 -6.01
CA LYS A 147 -15.09 -2.75 -7.16
C LYS A 147 -13.70 -3.40 -7.17
N THR A 148 -13.65 -4.72 -7.04
CA THR A 148 -12.40 -5.47 -7.19
C THR A 148 -12.20 -5.88 -8.65
N VAL A 149 -11.01 -5.64 -9.18
CA VAL A 149 -10.60 -6.02 -10.52
C VAL A 149 -9.35 -6.88 -10.41
N ASP A 150 -9.49 -8.16 -10.75
CA ASP A 150 -8.40 -9.12 -10.68
C ASP A 150 -7.76 -9.31 -12.06
N MET A 151 -6.49 -8.97 -12.19
CA MET A 151 -5.73 -8.98 -13.45
C MET A 151 -4.64 -10.06 -13.48
N ARG A 152 -4.60 -10.95 -12.47
CA ARG A 152 -3.56 -11.98 -12.31
C ARG A 152 -3.56 -13.04 -13.42
#